data_AF-A0A368VPD0-F1
#
_entry.id   AF-A0A368VPD0-F1
#
_cell.length_a   1.000
_cell.length_b   1.000
_cell.length_c   1.000
_cell.angle_alpha   90.00
_cell.angle_beta   90.00
_cell.angle_gamma   90.00
#
_symmetry.space_group_name_H-M   'P 1'
#
loop_
_entity.id
_entity.type
_entity.pdbx_description
1 polymer ?
#
loop_
_entity_poly.entity_id
_entity_poly.type
_entity_poly.pdbx_seq_one_letter_code
_entity_poly.pdbx_strand_id
1 'polypeptide(L)' 'MSAYKQFAEEKNKLDDFIKQQYSIIGVREDLSGTWLSLQHPGGDQAVLLLLTADARKYASNVLIKQSRIS' A
#
# COMPACT_ATOMS: atom_id res chain seq x y z
N MET A 1 -6.97 20.74 1.35
CA MET A 1 -6.50 19.76 2.34
C MET A 1 -4.98 19.81 2.38
N SER A 2 -4.34 19.65 3.55
CA SER A 2 -2.87 19.66 3.63
C SER A 2 -2.30 18.35 3.08
N ALA A 3 -1.11 18.40 2.47
CA ALA A 3 -0.42 17.22 1.94
C ALA A 3 -0.26 16.10 2.98
N TYR A 4 -0.05 16.48 4.25
CA TYR A 4 0.02 15.52 5.36
C TYR A 4 -1.27 14.73 5.57
N LYS A 5 -2.45 15.36 5.46
CA LYS A 5 -3.73 14.65 5.65
C LYS A 5 -3.92 13.57 4.59
N GLN A 6 -3.62 13.89 3.33
CA GLN A 6 -3.71 12.93 2.22
C GLN A 6 -2.76 11.75 2.42
N PHE A 7 -1.51 12.03 2.82
CA PHE A 7 -0.57 10.97 3.19
C PHE A 7 -1.09 10.10 4.34
N ALA A 8 -1.61 10.71 5.40
CA ALA A 8 -2.12 9.98 6.57
C ALA A 8 -3.31 9.06 6.20
N GLU A 9 -4.22 9.54 5.34
CA GLU A 9 -5.32 8.74 4.82
C GLU A 9 -4.84 7.55 3.98
N GLU A 10 -3.89 7.77 3.08
CA GLU A 10 -3.29 6.71 2.25
C GLU A 10 -2.55 5.66 3.09
N LYS A 11 -1.75 6.13 4.07
CA LYS A 11 -1.06 5.26 5.02
C LYS A 11 -2.05 4.41 5.81
N ASN A 12 -3.09 5.02 6.39
CA ASN A 12 -4.06 4.30 7.20
C ASN A 12 -4.81 3.23 6.37
N LYS A 13 -5.15 3.52 5.11
CA LYS A 13 -5.74 2.51 4.21
C LYS A 13 -4.82 1.32 3.99
N LEU A 14 -3.52 1.57 3.72
CA LEU A 14 -2.56 0.47 3.57
C LEU A 14 -2.45 -0.34 4.87
N ASP A 15 -2.31 0.33 6.02
CA ASP A 15 -2.22 -0.33 7.33
C ASP A 15 -3.44 -1.20 7.61
N ASP A 16 -4.62 -0.75 7.24
CA ASP A 16 -5.85 -1.52 7.45
C ASP A 16 -5.91 -2.77 6.58
N PHE A 17 -5.40 -2.73 5.34
CA PHE A 17 -5.22 -3.94 4.52
C PHE A 17 -4.22 -4.92 5.16
N ILE A 18 -3.07 -4.42 5.62
CA ILE A 18 -2.05 -5.26 6.27
C ILE A 18 -2.60 -5.92 7.56
N LYS A 19 -3.33 -5.17 8.40
CA LYS A 19 -4.01 -5.73 9.58
C LYS A 19 -4.98 -6.84 9.20
N GLN A 20 -5.69 -6.67 8.10
CA GLN A 20 -6.60 -7.66 7.52
C GLN A 20 -5.87 -8.80 6.80
N GLN A 21 -4.56 -9.00 7.02
CA GLN A 21 -3.76 -10.08 6.43
C GLN A 21 -3.57 -10.00 4.91
N TYR A 22 -3.88 -8.87 4.28
CA TYR A 22 -3.51 -8.68 2.87
C TYR A 22 -2.01 -8.52 2.73
N SER A 23 -1.47 -9.10 1.66
CA SER A 23 -0.07 -9.00 1.27
C SER A 23 0.06 -8.28 -0.06
N ILE A 24 1.11 -7.47 -0.22
CA ILE A 24 1.41 -6.83 -1.50
C ILE A 24 1.97 -7.90 -2.43
N ILE A 25 1.32 -8.12 -3.57
CA ILE A 25 1.72 -9.09 -4.60
C ILE A 25 2.19 -8.42 -5.89
N GLY A 26 1.95 -7.12 -6.05
CA GLY A 26 2.36 -6.37 -7.23
C GLY A 26 2.39 -4.87 -6.99
N VAL A 27 3.28 -4.20 -7.70
CA VAL A 27 3.42 -2.74 -7.68
C VAL A 27 3.48 -2.25 -9.12
N ARG A 28 2.67 -1.25 -9.47
CA ARG A 28 2.69 -0.58 -10.77
C ARG A 28 2.71 0.92 -10.55
N GLU A 29 3.70 1.61 -11.11
CA GLU A 29 3.84 3.07 -11.02
C GLU A 29 3.64 3.72 -12.39
N ASP A 30 2.86 4.80 -12.42
CA ASP A 30 2.64 5.64 -13.60
C ASP A 30 2.51 7.12 -13.19
N LEU A 31 2.22 8.00 -14.15
CA LEU A 31 2.11 9.44 -13.93
C LEU A 31 0.94 9.84 -13.00
N SER A 32 0.00 8.92 -12.74
CA SER A 32 -1.15 9.11 -11.86
C SER A 32 -0.87 8.64 -10.43
N GLY A 33 0.23 7.94 -10.18
CA GLY A 33 0.61 7.44 -8.85
C GLY A 33 1.09 5.99 -8.87
N THR A 34 0.99 5.32 -7.72
CA THR A 34 1.37 3.92 -7.58
C THR A 34 0.19 3.07 -7.20
N TRP A 35 -0.06 2.04 -8.00
CA TRP A 35 -1.04 1.00 -7.76
C TRP A 35 -0.37 -0.18 -7.05
N LEU A 36 -0.92 -0.56 -5.90
CA LEU A 36 -0.57 -1.77 -5.18
C LEU A 36 -1.64 -2.84 -5.42
N SER A 37 -1.22 -3.98 -5.93
CA SER A 37 -2.05 -5.19 -5.96
C SER A 37 -1.87 -5.93 -4.65
N LEU A 38 -2.99 -6.19 -3.97
CA LEU A 38 -3.05 -6.80 -2.65
C LEU A 38 -3.82 -8.13 -2.76
N GLN A 39 -3.38 -9.13 -2.01
CA GLN A 39 -4.05 -10.43 -1.93
C GLN A 39 -4.22 -10.87 -0.48
N HIS A 40 -5.43 -11.30 -0.14
CA HIS A 40 -5.75 -11.95 1.11
C HIS A 40 -5.55 -13.47 0.98
N PRO A 41 -5.07 -14.18 2.03
CA PRO A 41 -5.00 -15.64 2.05
C PRO A 41 -6.33 -16.34 1.78
N GLY A 42 -7.45 -15.68 2.07
CA GLY A 42 -8.81 -16.16 1.75
C GLY A 42 -9.19 -16.09 0.26
N GLY A 43 -8.30 -15.59 -0.60
CA GLY A 43 -8.50 -15.47 -2.05
C GLY A 43 -8.95 -14.09 -2.53
N ASP A 44 -9.34 -13.20 -1.62
CA ASP A 44 -9.75 -11.84 -1.97
C ASP A 44 -8.58 -11.02 -2.54
N GLN A 45 -8.89 -10.18 -3.53
CA GLN A 45 -7.92 -9.27 -4.13
C GLN A 45 -8.41 -7.84 -3.98
N ALA A 46 -7.46 -6.94 -3.71
CA ALA A 46 -7.72 -5.52 -3.60
C ALA A 46 -6.65 -4.73 -4.35
N VAL A 47 -7.00 -3.50 -4.71
CA VAL A 47 -6.09 -2.56 -5.36
C VAL A 47 -6.11 -1.25 -4.60
N LEU A 48 -4.93 -0.73 -4.26
CA LEU A 48 -4.76 0.55 -3.56
C LEU A 48 -3.93 1.51 -4.42
N LEU A 49 -4.49 2.68 -4.73
CA LEU A 49 -3.78 3.77 -5.40
C LEU A 49 -3.19 4.74 -4.36
N LEU A 50 -1.89 5.01 -4.48
CA LEU A 50 -1.14 5.96 -3.69
C LEU A 50 -0.73 7.15 -4.55
N LEU A 51 -1.15 8.35 -4.17
CA LEU A 51 -0.86 9.59 -4.90
C LEU A 51 0.32 10.33 -4.27
N THR A 52 0.46 10.28 -2.95
CA THR A 52 1.51 11.02 -2.26
C THR A 52 2.86 10.30 -2.29
N ALA A 53 3.94 11.06 -2.46
CA ALA A 53 5.29 10.53 -2.46
C ALA A 53 5.65 9.86 -1.12
N ASP A 54 5.15 10.40 -0.01
CA ASP A 54 5.41 9.84 1.32
C ASP A 54 4.66 8.52 1.55
N ALA A 55 3.46 8.35 0.97
CA ALA A 55 2.77 7.06 1.01
C ALA A 55 3.51 6.00 0.18
N ARG A 56 4.09 6.39 -0.97
CA ARG A 56 4.93 5.48 -1.79
C ARG A 56 6.16 5.02 -1.02
N LYS A 57 6.87 5.94 -0.35
CA LYS A 57 8.00 5.58 0.53
C LYS A 57 7.57 4.63 1.66
N TYR A 58 6.41 4.90 2.26
CA TYR A 58 5.87 4.03 3.30
C TYR A 58 5.54 2.63 2.78
N ALA A 59 4.90 2.52 1.61
CA ALA A 59 4.59 1.24 0.97
C ALA A 59 5.85 0.43 0.65
N SER A 60 6.93 1.06 0.20
CA SER A 60 8.23 0.39 0.00
C SER A 60 8.76 -0.22 1.32
N ASN A 61 8.64 0.49 2.44
CA ASN A 61 9.03 -0.06 3.74
C ASN A 61 8.17 -1.25 4.16
N VAL A 62 6.86 -1.21 3.88
CA VAL A 62 5.95 -2.35 4.13
C VAL A 62 6.36 -3.55 3.28
N LEU A 63 6.61 -3.35 2.00
CA LEU A 63 7.04 -4.40 1.08
C LEU A 63 8.37 -5.05 1.52
N ILE A 64 9.35 -4.25 1.93
CA ILE A 64 10.64 -4.75 2.45
C ILE A 64 10.45 -5.53 3.76
N LYS A 65 9.53 -5.11 4.64
CA LYS A 65 9.22 -5.86 5.86
C LYS A 65 8.56 -7.20 5.53
N GLN A 66 7.61 -7.19 4.59
CA GLN A 66 6.92 -8.40 4.12
C GLN A 66 7.93 -9.43 3.58
N SER A 67 8.88 -9.02 2.74
CA SER A 67 9.87 -9.93 2.14
C SER A 67 10.90 -10.48 3.12
N ARG A 68 11.11 -9.84 4.27
CA ARG A 68 11.99 -10.33 5.34
C ARG A 68 11.33 -11.35 6.27
N ILE A 69 9.99 -11.39 6.29
CA ILE A 69 9.19 -12.30 7.12
C ILE A 69 8.68 -13.49 6.29
N SER A 70 8.94 -13.48 4.97
CA SER A 70 8.60 -14.55 4.02
C SER A 70 9.59 -15.71 4.04
#